data_AF-A0A662L9D3-F1
#
_entry.id   AF-A0A662L9D3-F1
#
_cell.length_a   1.000
_cell.length_b   1.000
_cell.length_c   1.000
_cell.angle_alpha   90.00
_cell.angle_beta   90.00
_cell.angle_gamma   90.00
#
_symmetry.space_group_name_H-M   'P 1'
#
loop_
_entity.id
_entity.type
_entity.pdbx_description
1 polymer ?
#
loop_
_entity_poly.entity_id
_entity_poly.type
_entity_poly.pdbx_seq_one_letter_code
_entity_poly.pdbx_strand_id
1 'polypeptide(L)'
;MLIPPSWDWRNYLGQDWTTPAKYQGPCGSCWAFAAMGALESVIKIREGCSLFNPDLSEQYLLSCSPNSGGCSGWNAYYAYDYLYKHGGALLEDCFPYRANDEIPCSQKCENWLEKLVPISGYGRFYQPARDFMKKFLVENGPFVVRMAVYSDFYRYDGGIYEHPGIEPPSDINHEVIIVGYNDSQQYWICKNSWGKQWGENGFFRIKYGDCQIEHDLIYVNYNADSFNWPPIANAGDSYKGRPNEEIIFDGSESVDPDNDIVLYEWNFGDGSFANGKTVKHAYTKERVYTVSLKVTDSENHSSTNTALVYIDGTSPNIRILQPKEGCLYVFGKEYARFFGFVFRKPVIIGPITIYADAKDNMKIEKVEFYIDENLVYECKNPPYSFHWKTATNGQHSIKVIAYDYVGNKNEENINVIRFG
;
A
#
# COMPACT_ATOMS: atom_id res chain seq x y z
N MET A 1 -19.89 13.99 25.52
CA MET A 1 -20.03 13.14 24.32
C MET A 1 -20.24 11.71 24.78
N LEU A 2 -21.13 10.94 24.14
CA LEU A 2 -21.27 9.50 24.41
C LEU A 2 -20.06 8.77 23.80
N ILE A 3 -19.45 7.88 24.56
CA ILE A 3 -18.31 7.06 24.10
C ILE A 3 -18.88 5.97 23.16
N PRO A 4 -18.39 5.84 21.91
CA PRO A 4 -18.80 4.75 21.02
C PRO A 4 -18.51 3.37 21.64
N PRO A 5 -19.29 2.31 21.34
CA PRO A 5 -19.01 0.96 21.87
C PRO A 5 -17.77 0.31 21.25
N SER A 6 -17.23 0.88 20.18
CA SER A 6 -15.98 0.44 19.56
C SER A 6 -15.33 1.60 18.83
N TRP A 7 -14.00 1.59 18.76
CA TRP A 7 -13.21 2.57 18.04
C TRP A 7 -11.96 1.90 17.48
N ASP A 8 -11.54 2.24 16.27
CA ASP A 8 -10.32 1.71 15.67
C ASP A 8 -9.68 2.77 14.77
N TRP A 9 -8.59 3.39 15.22
CA TRP A 9 -7.87 4.38 14.42
C TRP A 9 -7.21 3.77 13.17
N ARG A 10 -7.07 2.44 13.08
CA ARG A 10 -6.61 1.76 11.86
C ARG A 10 -7.67 1.75 10.76
N ASN A 11 -8.93 1.99 11.13
CA ASN A 11 -10.05 2.05 10.21
C ASN A 11 -11.15 2.97 10.75
N TYR A 12 -10.90 4.27 10.66
CA TYR A 12 -11.89 5.29 10.95
C TYR A 12 -12.38 5.89 9.64
N LEU A 13 -13.67 5.70 9.34
CA LEU A 13 -14.31 6.10 8.07
C LEU A 13 -13.61 5.50 6.82
N GLY A 14 -13.09 4.28 6.92
CA GLY A 14 -12.40 3.61 5.81
C GLY A 14 -10.94 4.00 5.63
N GLN A 15 -10.37 4.78 6.56
CA GLN A 15 -9.01 5.30 6.49
C GLN A 15 -8.18 4.87 7.71
N ASP A 16 -6.87 4.67 7.51
CA ASP A 16 -5.91 4.33 8.56
C ASP A 16 -5.18 5.59 9.05
N TRP A 17 -5.41 5.93 10.32
CA TRP A 17 -4.84 7.09 11.01
C TRP A 17 -3.64 6.73 11.89
N THR A 18 -3.16 5.50 11.77
CA THR A 18 -1.92 5.03 12.39
C THR A 18 -0.79 5.03 11.36
N THR A 19 0.44 4.77 11.83
CA THR A 19 1.59 4.48 10.97
C THR A 19 1.93 3.00 11.03
N PRO A 20 2.64 2.44 10.04
CA PRO A 20 3.00 1.03 10.05
C PRO A 20 3.85 0.65 11.28
N ALA A 21 3.74 -0.60 11.73
CA ALA A 21 4.56 -1.10 12.82
C ALA A 21 6.04 -1.18 12.41
N LYS A 22 6.91 -0.55 13.22
CA LYS A 22 8.37 -0.59 13.08
C LYS A 22 8.96 -1.75 13.89
N TYR A 23 10.26 -2.01 13.71
CA TYR A 23 10.98 -3.09 14.38
C TYR A 23 12.13 -2.52 15.24
N GLN A 24 12.01 -2.67 16.55
CA GLN A 24 13.00 -2.17 17.52
C GLN A 24 14.29 -3.00 17.59
N GLY A 25 14.29 -4.22 17.05
CA GLY A 25 15.45 -5.09 17.12
C GLY A 25 15.82 -5.55 18.53
N PRO A 26 17.07 -5.99 18.74
CA PRO A 26 17.56 -6.48 20.03
C PRO A 26 17.95 -5.32 20.98
N CYS A 27 17.17 -4.24 20.99
CA CYS A 27 17.37 -3.06 21.81
C CYS A 27 16.10 -2.81 22.64
N GLY A 28 16.25 -2.56 23.94
CA GLY A 28 15.15 -2.23 24.87
C GLY A 28 14.60 -0.81 24.66
N SER A 29 14.28 -0.45 23.42
CA SER A 29 13.86 0.87 22.96
C SER A 29 12.35 0.97 22.76
N CYS A 30 11.54 0.03 23.27
CA CYS A 30 10.09 0.05 23.15
C CYS A 30 9.46 1.38 23.57
N TRP A 31 10.00 2.01 24.62
CA TRP A 31 9.63 3.36 25.08
C TRP A 31 9.77 4.43 23.99
N ALA A 32 10.80 4.37 23.14
CA ALA A 32 11.04 5.33 22.07
C ALA A 32 10.07 5.10 20.90
N PHE A 33 9.88 3.82 20.52
CA PHE A 33 8.94 3.44 19.47
C PHE A 33 7.49 3.73 19.84
N ALA A 34 7.11 3.50 21.10
CA ALA A 34 5.79 3.85 21.60
C ALA A 34 5.60 5.37 21.57
N ALA A 35 6.59 6.13 22.06
CA ALA A 35 6.55 7.58 22.05
C ALA A 35 6.38 8.16 20.62
N MET A 36 7.25 7.74 19.69
CA MET A 36 7.22 8.21 18.31
C MET A 36 5.97 7.74 17.58
N GLY A 37 5.59 6.46 17.69
CA GLY A 37 4.42 5.93 16.98
C GLY A 37 3.09 6.53 17.43
N ALA A 38 2.95 6.89 18.71
CA ALA A 38 1.77 7.62 19.20
C ALA A 38 1.77 9.06 18.66
N LEU A 39 2.91 9.75 18.71
CA LEU A 39 3.05 11.11 18.16
C LEU A 39 2.75 11.14 16.66
N GLU A 40 3.31 10.23 15.88
CA GLU A 40 3.03 10.08 14.44
C GLU A 40 1.53 9.95 14.15
N SER A 41 0.82 9.11 14.91
CA SER A 41 -0.62 8.93 14.74
C SER A 41 -1.40 10.18 15.14
N VAL A 42 -0.98 10.86 16.22
CA VAL A 42 -1.56 12.14 16.65
C VAL A 42 -1.36 13.22 15.59
N ILE A 43 -0.18 13.31 14.97
CA ILE A 43 0.10 14.23 13.87
C ILE A 43 -0.87 13.96 12.72
N LYS A 44 -0.95 12.72 12.22
CA LYS A 44 -1.90 12.36 11.15
C LYS A 44 -3.33 12.82 11.45
N ILE A 45 -3.80 12.59 12.67
CA ILE A 45 -5.16 12.97 13.11
C ILE A 45 -5.33 14.50 13.13
N ARG A 46 -4.32 15.25 13.56
CA ARG A 46 -4.39 16.72 13.65
C ARG A 46 -4.28 17.40 12.30
N GLU A 47 -3.44 16.89 11.40
CA GLU A 47 -3.38 17.38 10.00
C GLU A 47 -4.61 16.97 9.21
N GLY A 48 -5.37 15.97 9.67
CA GLY A 48 -6.54 15.49 8.93
C GLY A 48 -6.17 14.74 7.65
N CYS A 49 -4.92 14.25 7.54
CA CYS A 49 -4.40 13.57 6.36
C CYS A 49 -4.01 12.12 6.70
N SER A 50 -4.88 11.17 6.36
CA SER A 50 -4.64 9.73 6.59
C SER A 50 -3.62 9.11 5.63
N LEU A 51 -3.42 9.72 4.45
CA LEU A 51 -2.39 9.32 3.49
C LEU A 51 -0.98 9.73 3.95
N PHE A 52 -0.90 10.74 4.80
CA PHE A 52 0.36 11.19 5.38
C PHE A 52 0.94 10.12 6.31
N ASN A 53 2.25 9.90 6.23
CA ASN A 53 2.96 8.90 7.03
C ASN A 53 4.22 9.53 7.62
N PRO A 54 4.09 10.33 8.70
CA PRO A 54 5.25 10.88 9.39
C PRO A 54 6.13 9.73 9.91
N ASP A 55 7.44 9.88 9.77
CA ASP A 55 8.42 8.90 10.24
C ASP A 55 9.42 9.62 11.14
N LEU A 56 9.24 9.45 12.45
CA LEU A 56 10.03 10.12 13.48
C LEU A 56 11.15 9.21 13.99
N SER A 57 12.29 9.82 14.31
CA SER A 57 13.53 9.13 14.67
C SER A 57 13.52 8.66 16.11
N GLU A 58 13.39 7.36 16.33
CA GLU A 58 13.66 6.78 17.65
C GLU A 58 15.14 6.92 18.02
N GLN A 59 16.05 6.91 17.03
CA GLN A 59 17.49 7.06 17.27
C GLN A 59 17.84 8.40 17.89
N TYR A 60 17.12 9.46 17.54
CA TYR A 60 17.31 10.78 18.13
C TYR A 60 17.13 10.74 19.65
N LEU A 61 16.08 10.05 20.13
CA LEU A 61 15.87 9.87 21.57
C LEU A 61 16.96 9.01 22.22
N LEU A 62 17.39 7.92 21.56
CA LEU A 62 18.44 7.03 22.06
C LEU A 62 19.81 7.74 22.17
N SER A 63 20.16 8.54 21.17
CA SER A 63 21.51 9.10 21.03
C SER A 63 21.68 10.48 21.65
N CYS A 64 20.63 11.29 21.70
CA CYS A 64 20.74 12.71 22.03
C CYS A 64 20.25 13.09 23.43
N SER A 65 19.65 12.16 24.17
CA SER A 65 19.21 12.36 25.56
C SER A 65 20.41 12.15 26.51
N PRO A 66 21.10 13.21 26.96
CA PRO A 66 22.45 13.10 27.52
C PRO A 66 22.52 12.45 28.91
N ASN A 67 21.38 12.16 29.54
CA ASN A 67 21.29 11.59 30.89
C ASN A 67 20.23 10.49 31.02
N SER A 68 19.74 9.94 29.91
CA SER A 68 18.50 9.17 29.98
C SER A 68 18.27 8.25 28.79
N GLY A 69 17.86 7.02 29.10
CA GLY A 69 17.31 6.07 28.15
C GLY A 69 18.25 5.54 27.08
N GLY A 70 18.01 4.30 26.68
CA GLY A 70 18.83 3.60 25.70
C GLY A 70 18.26 2.22 25.47
N CYS A 71 19.11 1.30 25.02
CA CYS A 71 18.75 -0.10 24.82
C CYS A 71 18.53 -0.87 26.14
N SER A 72 18.84 -0.26 27.29
CA SER A 72 18.50 -0.80 28.62
C SER A 72 17.13 -0.34 29.14
N GLY A 73 16.38 0.44 28.37
CA GLY A 73 15.04 0.91 28.73
C GLY A 73 14.99 2.36 29.21
N TRP A 74 13.78 2.92 29.15
CA TRP A 74 13.41 4.23 29.70
C TRP A 74 11.88 4.34 29.79
N ASN A 75 11.32 5.52 29.59
CA ASN A 75 9.88 5.74 29.63
C ASN A 75 9.45 6.85 28.66
N ALA A 76 8.35 6.61 27.92
CA ALA A 76 7.83 7.55 26.92
C ALA A 76 7.49 8.94 27.49
N TYR A 77 7.10 9.07 28.77
CA TYR A 77 6.82 10.37 29.38
C TYR A 77 8.07 11.27 29.37
N TYR A 78 9.22 10.71 29.72
CA TYR A 78 10.46 11.48 29.73
C TYR A 78 11.04 11.69 28.33
N ALA A 79 10.73 10.78 27.39
CA ALA A 79 10.99 11.03 25.98
C ALA A 79 10.25 12.30 25.52
N TYR A 80 8.95 12.42 25.81
CA TYR A 80 8.19 13.62 25.49
C TYR A 80 8.71 14.87 26.23
N ASP A 81 9.08 14.77 27.51
CA ASP A 81 9.73 15.89 28.22
C ASP A 81 10.98 16.39 27.51
N TYR A 82 11.82 15.46 27.03
CA TYR A 82 13.00 15.80 26.24
C TYR A 82 12.61 16.51 24.94
N LEU A 83 11.68 15.95 24.14
CA LEU A 83 11.24 16.57 22.89
C LEU A 83 10.69 17.98 23.12
N TYR A 84 9.86 18.16 24.15
CA TYR A 84 9.27 19.46 24.50
C TYR A 84 10.35 20.50 24.86
N LYS A 85 11.40 20.10 25.58
CA LYS A 85 12.50 21.00 25.99
C LYS A 85 13.53 21.26 24.90
N HIS A 86 13.62 20.39 23.90
CA HIS A 86 14.67 20.41 22.87
C HIS A 86 14.16 20.72 21.46
N GLY A 87 12.93 21.22 21.33
CA GLY A 87 12.40 21.79 20.09
C GLY A 87 11.56 20.84 19.24
N GLY A 88 11.51 19.55 19.58
CA GLY A 88 10.63 18.58 18.89
C GLY A 88 11.25 17.22 18.63
N ALA A 89 10.48 16.36 17.96
CA ALA A 89 10.94 15.09 17.39
C ALA A 89 11.71 15.33 16.10
N LEU A 90 12.81 14.61 15.90
CA LEU A 90 13.55 14.64 14.65
C LEU A 90 12.96 13.62 13.66
N LEU A 91 13.01 13.91 12.36
CA LEU A 91 12.62 12.95 11.31
C LEU A 91 13.61 11.78 11.19
N GLU A 92 13.09 10.59 10.88
CA GLU A 92 13.87 9.35 10.71
C GLU A 92 14.88 9.44 9.56
N ASP A 93 14.55 10.14 8.48
CA ASP A 93 15.46 10.38 7.35
C ASP A 93 16.75 11.13 7.77
N CYS A 94 16.65 11.95 8.82
CA CYS A 94 17.75 12.74 9.34
C CYS A 94 18.61 11.96 10.33
N PHE A 95 18.01 11.02 11.07
CA PHE A 95 18.76 10.18 11.99
C PHE A 95 18.20 8.75 12.06
N PRO A 96 18.59 7.88 11.12
CA PRO A 96 17.99 6.55 11.02
C PRO A 96 18.28 5.66 12.23
N TYR A 97 17.30 4.84 12.60
CA TYR A 97 17.39 3.86 13.66
C TYR A 97 18.40 2.74 13.38
N ARG A 98 19.24 2.43 14.37
CA ARG A 98 20.31 1.42 14.26
C ARG A 98 20.27 0.36 15.35
N ALA A 99 19.26 0.37 16.20
CA ALA A 99 19.16 -0.52 17.38
C ALA A 99 20.42 -0.49 18.26
N ASN A 100 21.04 0.69 18.38
CA ASN A 100 22.30 0.88 19.10
C ASN A 100 22.30 2.28 19.75
N ASP A 101 22.45 2.33 21.06
CA ASP A 101 22.53 3.56 21.88
C ASP A 101 23.96 4.10 22.04
N GLU A 102 24.97 3.46 21.44
CA GLU A 102 26.34 3.97 21.34
C GLU A 102 26.54 4.94 20.16
N ILE A 103 25.53 5.09 19.30
CA ILE A 103 25.61 6.01 18.15
C ILE A 103 25.65 7.46 18.66
N PRO A 104 26.69 8.25 18.35
CA PRO A 104 26.78 9.62 18.84
C PRO A 104 25.69 10.53 18.26
N CYS A 105 25.11 11.39 19.08
CA CYS A 105 24.15 12.43 18.65
C CYS A 105 24.70 13.36 17.56
N SER A 106 26.02 13.49 17.41
CA SER A 106 26.64 14.28 16.34
C SER A 106 26.47 13.70 14.95
N GLN A 107 26.01 12.44 14.81
CA GLN A 107 25.79 11.79 13.51
C GLN A 107 24.42 12.09 12.87
N LYS A 108 23.57 12.89 13.51
CA LYS A 108 22.35 13.42 12.88
C LYS A 108 22.71 14.25 11.64
N CYS A 109 21.77 14.33 10.70
CA CYS A 109 21.98 15.03 9.44
C CYS A 109 22.29 16.53 9.62
N GLU A 110 22.80 17.14 8.55
CA GLU A 110 22.94 18.60 8.45
C GLU A 110 21.56 19.28 8.50
N ASN A 111 21.51 20.53 8.97
CA ASN A 111 20.27 21.32 9.11
C ASN A 111 19.15 20.65 9.93
N TRP A 112 19.50 19.70 10.81
CA TRP A 112 18.55 18.96 11.65
C TRP A 112 17.58 19.84 12.45
N LEU A 113 17.97 21.09 12.79
CA LEU A 113 17.11 22.04 13.50
C LEU A 113 15.84 22.38 12.73
N GLU A 114 15.91 22.45 11.40
CA GLU A 114 14.76 22.73 10.52
C GLU A 114 13.85 21.52 10.36
N LYS A 115 14.32 20.33 10.78
CA LYS A 115 13.59 19.06 10.71
C LYS A 115 13.01 18.62 12.06
N LEU A 116 12.99 19.51 13.05
CA LEU A 116 12.36 19.23 14.33
C LEU A 116 10.86 19.51 14.24
N VAL A 117 10.06 18.49 14.57
CA VAL A 117 8.60 18.55 14.67
C VAL A 117 8.22 18.86 16.11
N PRO A 118 7.78 20.08 16.43
CA PRO A 118 7.47 20.47 17.80
C PRO A 118 6.29 19.68 18.37
N ILE A 119 6.29 19.46 19.68
CA ILE A 119 5.12 18.97 20.41
C ILE A 119 4.52 20.09 21.24
N SER A 120 3.19 20.17 21.31
CA SER A 120 2.48 21.26 21.99
C SER A 120 2.17 20.96 23.46
N GLY A 121 2.35 19.70 23.89
CA GLY A 121 2.20 19.30 25.28
C GLY A 121 2.31 17.79 25.43
N TYR A 122 2.38 17.33 26.67
CA TYR A 122 2.41 15.91 27.00
C TYR A 122 1.95 15.72 28.45
N GLY A 123 1.68 14.47 28.85
CA GLY A 123 1.33 14.19 30.23
C GLY A 123 1.15 12.71 30.52
N ARG A 124 0.80 12.42 31.77
CA ARG A 124 0.58 11.05 32.25
C ARG A 124 -0.55 10.99 33.26
N PHE A 125 -1.35 9.94 33.16
CA PHE A 125 -2.31 9.54 34.18
C PHE A 125 -1.92 8.17 34.72
N TYR A 126 -1.97 8.03 36.04
CA TYR A 126 -1.75 6.77 36.74
C TYR A 126 -3.10 6.15 37.06
N GLN A 127 -3.25 4.87 36.74
CA GLN A 127 -4.45 4.06 37.00
C GLN A 127 -5.76 4.77 36.59
N PRO A 128 -5.85 5.35 35.38
CA PRO A 128 -7.07 6.00 34.93
C PRO A 128 -8.22 4.98 34.82
N ALA A 129 -9.45 5.46 35.01
CA ALA A 129 -10.62 4.63 34.72
C ALA A 129 -10.66 4.29 33.22
N ARG A 130 -11.03 3.05 32.89
CA ARG A 130 -11.15 2.56 31.50
C ARG A 130 -11.98 3.48 30.61
N ASP A 131 -13.13 3.96 31.10
CA ASP A 131 -13.99 4.86 30.32
C ASP A 131 -13.33 6.22 30.06
N PHE A 132 -12.47 6.70 30.97
CA PHE A 132 -11.64 7.87 30.72
C PHE A 132 -10.63 7.59 29.60
N MET A 133 -9.95 6.44 29.61
CA MET A 133 -9.01 6.06 28.56
C MET A 133 -9.69 5.97 27.18
N LYS A 134 -10.88 5.37 27.10
CA LYS A 134 -11.66 5.29 25.85
C LYS A 134 -12.05 6.69 25.34
N LYS A 135 -12.57 7.53 26.25
CA LYS A 135 -12.92 8.91 25.91
C LYS A 135 -11.69 9.68 25.42
N PHE A 136 -10.57 9.53 26.11
CA PHE A 136 -9.30 10.16 25.73
C PHE A 136 -8.86 9.72 24.34
N LEU A 137 -8.91 8.42 24.04
CA LEU A 137 -8.54 7.87 22.73
C LEU A 137 -9.36 8.49 21.59
N VAL A 138 -10.67 8.63 21.79
CA VAL A 138 -11.60 9.16 20.78
C VAL A 138 -11.39 10.66 20.59
N GLU A 139 -11.20 11.41 21.68
CA GLU A 139 -11.09 12.88 21.63
C GLU A 139 -9.67 13.37 21.26
N ASN A 140 -8.63 12.62 21.63
CA ASN A 140 -7.25 13.09 21.53
C ASN A 140 -6.37 12.25 20.60
N GLY A 141 -6.75 10.99 20.32
CA GLY A 141 -5.97 10.08 19.51
C GLY A 141 -5.21 9.02 20.32
N PRO A 142 -4.41 8.17 19.64
CA PRO A 142 -3.61 7.12 20.27
C PRO A 142 -2.66 7.62 21.35
N PHE A 143 -2.43 6.78 22.35
CA PHE A 143 -1.55 7.09 23.48
C PHE A 143 -0.75 5.88 23.91
N VAL A 144 0.37 6.14 24.59
CA VAL A 144 1.27 5.11 25.10
C VAL A 144 0.71 4.52 26.40
N VAL A 145 0.79 3.21 26.50
CA VAL A 145 0.53 2.44 27.72
C VAL A 145 1.71 1.55 28.03
N ARG A 146 1.76 1.06 29.27
CA ARG A 146 2.78 0.12 29.71
C ARG A 146 2.12 -1.20 30.04
N MET A 147 2.78 -2.30 29.74
CA MET A 147 2.28 -3.64 30.02
C MET A 147 3.39 -4.58 30.47
N ALA A 148 3.00 -5.68 31.11
CA ALA A 148 3.85 -6.83 31.34
C ALA A 148 3.86 -7.72 30.09
N VAL A 149 5.05 -8.07 29.60
CA VAL A 149 5.22 -9.07 28.53
C VAL A 149 5.62 -10.41 29.15
N TYR A 150 4.85 -11.44 28.85
CA TYR A 150 5.07 -12.82 29.26
C TYR A 150 5.57 -13.69 28.11
N SER A 151 6.12 -14.86 28.42
CA SER A 151 6.82 -15.71 27.44
C SER A 151 5.94 -16.24 26.29
N ASP A 152 4.65 -16.41 26.56
CA ASP A 152 3.61 -16.81 25.61
C ASP A 152 3.25 -15.69 24.63
N PHE A 153 3.31 -14.43 25.07
CA PHE A 153 3.01 -13.27 24.23
C PHE A 153 3.95 -13.15 23.01
N TYR A 154 5.21 -13.59 23.12
CA TYR A 154 6.14 -13.58 21.98
C TYR A 154 5.63 -14.36 20.77
N ARG A 155 4.75 -15.36 20.98
CA ARG A 155 4.20 -16.22 19.93
C ARG A 155 2.80 -15.81 19.47
N TYR A 156 2.27 -14.68 19.94
CA TYR A 156 0.97 -14.18 19.52
C TYR A 156 0.93 -13.98 17.99
N ASP A 157 -0.06 -14.57 17.34
CA ASP A 157 -0.31 -14.48 15.90
C ASP A 157 -1.75 -14.04 15.55
N GLY A 158 -2.62 -13.88 16.55
CA GLY A 158 -3.98 -13.37 16.41
C GLY A 158 -4.91 -13.71 17.56
N GLY A 159 -6.10 -13.12 17.56
CA GLY A 159 -7.12 -13.33 18.59
C GLY A 159 -7.13 -12.23 19.66
N ILE A 160 -7.73 -12.49 20.83
CA ILE A 160 -7.67 -11.59 21.98
C ILE A 160 -6.75 -12.25 22.99
N TYR A 161 -5.58 -11.64 23.21
CA TYR A 161 -4.61 -12.12 24.17
C TYR A 161 -5.13 -11.91 25.61
N GLU A 162 -4.92 -12.94 26.44
CA GLU A 162 -5.20 -12.96 27.88
C GLU A 162 -4.14 -13.83 28.56
N HIS A 163 -3.39 -13.29 29.50
CA HIS A 163 -2.40 -14.05 30.24
C HIS A 163 -3.02 -14.76 31.46
N PRO A 164 -2.78 -16.07 31.65
CA PRO A 164 -3.28 -16.76 32.83
C PRO A 164 -2.42 -16.45 34.07
N GLY A 165 -3.03 -15.95 35.14
CA GLY A 165 -2.40 -15.91 36.47
C GLY A 165 -2.47 -14.57 37.17
N ILE A 166 -1.50 -14.33 38.05
CA ILE A 166 -1.37 -13.06 38.79
C ILE A 166 -0.40 -12.17 38.04
N GLU A 167 -0.80 -10.93 37.82
CA GLU A 167 -0.05 -9.94 37.06
C GLU A 167 0.26 -8.73 37.95
N PRO A 168 1.32 -8.76 38.78
CA PRO A 168 1.63 -7.62 39.62
C PRO A 168 2.15 -6.44 38.79
N PRO A 169 1.86 -5.18 39.16
CA PRO A 169 2.41 -3.99 38.49
C PRO A 169 3.94 -3.95 38.38
N SER A 170 4.66 -4.67 39.24
CA SER A 170 6.12 -4.81 39.18
C SER A 170 6.62 -5.49 37.91
N ASP A 171 5.76 -6.22 37.20
CA ASP A 171 6.14 -6.98 36.01
C ASP A 171 6.10 -6.14 34.73
N ILE A 172 5.60 -4.90 34.80
CA ILE A 172 5.57 -3.97 33.67
C ILE A 172 6.99 -3.76 33.12
N ASN A 173 7.20 -4.16 31.87
CA ASN A 173 8.51 -4.20 31.23
C ASN A 173 8.49 -3.74 29.77
N HIS A 174 7.31 -3.38 29.23
CA HIS A 174 7.14 -3.02 27.82
C HIS A 174 6.20 -1.82 27.66
N GLU A 175 6.42 -1.02 26.62
CA GLU A 175 5.56 0.12 26.26
C GLU A 175 5.03 -0.06 24.84
N VAL A 176 3.72 0.14 24.67
CA VAL A 176 2.96 -0.04 23.42
C VAL A 176 1.95 1.09 23.27
N ILE A 177 1.23 1.15 22.15
CA ILE A 177 0.28 2.22 21.88
C ILE A 177 -1.13 1.65 21.82
N ILE A 178 -2.09 2.19 22.56
CA ILE A 178 -3.51 1.88 22.34
C ILE A 178 -4.02 2.72 21.16
N VAL A 179 -4.58 2.06 20.16
CA VAL A 179 -5.13 2.68 18.94
C VAL A 179 -6.64 2.43 18.76
N GLY A 180 -7.23 1.54 19.56
CA GLY A 180 -8.64 1.18 19.44
C GLY A 180 -9.15 0.29 20.57
N TYR A 181 -10.45 -0.01 20.55
CA TYR A 181 -11.10 -0.89 21.51
C TYR A 181 -12.43 -1.45 20.98
N ASN A 182 -12.93 -2.50 21.63
CA ASN A 182 -14.26 -3.06 21.37
C ASN A 182 -14.92 -3.53 22.67
N ASP A 183 -16.07 -2.93 23.04
CA ASP A 183 -16.79 -3.26 24.27
C ASP A 183 -17.51 -4.60 24.22
N SER A 184 -18.00 -5.01 23.04
CA SER A 184 -18.73 -6.27 22.88
C SER A 184 -17.86 -7.49 23.14
N GLN A 185 -16.56 -7.38 22.80
CA GLN A 185 -15.56 -8.43 22.96
C GLN A 185 -14.54 -8.12 24.06
N GLN A 186 -14.66 -6.96 24.71
CA GLN A 186 -13.86 -6.52 25.85
C GLN A 186 -12.34 -6.51 25.64
N TYR A 187 -11.87 -5.87 24.56
CA TYR A 187 -10.43 -5.77 24.27
C TYR A 187 -9.98 -4.37 23.85
N TRP A 188 -8.69 -4.09 24.08
CA TRP A 188 -7.91 -3.02 23.47
C TRP A 188 -7.24 -3.50 22.20
N ILE A 189 -7.06 -2.58 21.24
CA ILE A 189 -6.24 -2.76 20.04
C ILE A 189 -4.95 -1.99 20.28
N CYS A 190 -3.82 -2.67 20.13
CA CYS A 190 -2.52 -2.11 20.44
C CYS A 190 -1.56 -2.23 19.26
N LYS A 191 -0.74 -1.20 19.04
CA LYS A 191 0.40 -1.22 18.11
C LYS A 191 1.65 -1.61 18.88
N ASN A 192 2.39 -2.58 18.36
CA ASN A 192 3.67 -3.04 18.91
C ASN A 192 4.85 -2.58 18.03
N SER A 193 6.07 -2.80 18.50
CA SER A 193 7.34 -2.40 17.86
C SER A 193 8.22 -3.59 17.46
N TRP A 194 7.62 -4.76 17.20
CA TRP A 194 8.32 -5.98 16.79
C TRP A 194 8.18 -6.29 15.29
N GLY A 195 7.89 -5.26 14.49
CA GLY A 195 7.79 -5.34 13.04
C GLY A 195 6.45 -5.89 12.55
N LYS A 196 6.17 -5.65 11.27
CA LYS A 196 4.91 -6.03 10.62
C LYS A 196 4.67 -7.54 10.54
N GLN A 197 5.71 -8.35 10.67
CA GLN A 197 5.58 -9.81 10.58
C GLN A 197 5.11 -10.46 11.89
N TRP A 198 5.10 -9.71 12.99
CA TRP A 198 4.64 -10.20 14.29
C TRP A 198 3.16 -9.87 14.50
N GLY A 199 2.40 -10.78 15.12
CA GLY A 199 0.99 -10.57 15.44
C GLY A 199 0.12 -10.26 14.21
N GLU A 200 -0.79 -9.31 14.37
CA GLU A 200 -1.76 -8.88 13.35
C GLU A 200 -1.21 -7.71 12.55
N ASN A 201 -0.18 -7.95 11.72
CA ASN A 201 0.57 -6.93 10.99
C ASN A 201 1.30 -5.92 11.90
N GLY A 202 1.86 -6.40 13.02
CA GLY A 202 2.52 -5.60 14.05
C GLY A 202 1.57 -5.02 15.11
N PHE A 203 0.28 -5.36 15.03
CA PHE A 203 -0.73 -5.04 16.05
C PHE A 203 -1.14 -6.28 16.83
N PHE A 204 -1.82 -6.07 17.94
CA PHE A 204 -2.43 -7.14 18.71
C PHE A 204 -3.70 -6.66 19.39
N ARG A 205 -4.53 -7.60 19.84
CA ARG A 205 -5.66 -7.33 20.71
C ARG A 205 -5.43 -7.99 22.05
N ILE A 206 -5.75 -7.27 23.11
CA ILE A 206 -5.55 -7.73 24.49
C ILE A 206 -6.78 -7.43 25.32
N LYS A 207 -7.14 -8.36 26.19
CA LYS A 207 -8.31 -8.21 27.05
C LYS A 207 -8.19 -7.01 27.97
N TYR A 208 -9.31 -6.39 28.26
CA TYR A 208 -9.38 -5.26 29.17
C TYR A 208 -8.80 -5.58 30.56
N GLY A 209 -7.89 -4.71 31.03
CA GLY A 209 -7.23 -4.81 32.33
C GLY A 209 -6.08 -5.82 32.41
N ASP A 210 -5.89 -6.63 31.38
CA ASP A 210 -4.86 -7.68 31.35
C ASP A 210 -3.46 -7.12 31.14
N CYS A 211 -2.45 -7.85 31.62
CA CYS A 211 -1.04 -7.48 31.60
C CYS A 211 -0.75 -6.07 32.12
N GLN A 212 -1.58 -5.59 33.05
CA GLN A 212 -1.49 -4.25 33.62
C GLN A 212 -1.60 -3.11 32.59
N ILE A 213 -2.21 -3.37 31.43
CA ILE A 213 -2.21 -2.42 30.30
C ILE A 213 -2.94 -1.11 30.58
N GLU A 214 -3.80 -1.08 31.61
CA GLU A 214 -4.54 0.10 32.06
C GLU A 214 -3.85 0.83 33.23
N HIS A 215 -2.64 0.43 33.60
CA HIS A 215 -1.90 1.03 34.71
C HIS A 215 -1.45 2.46 34.43
N ASP A 216 -1.11 2.77 33.17
CA ASP A 216 -0.60 4.06 32.75
C ASP A 216 -1.23 4.50 31.43
N LEU A 217 -1.56 5.79 31.34
CA LEU A 217 -1.84 6.48 30.08
C LEU A 217 -0.83 7.61 29.94
N ILE A 218 0.02 7.55 28.92
CA ILE A 218 1.02 8.58 28.60
C ILE A 218 0.65 9.16 27.24
N TYR A 219 0.44 10.47 27.18
CA TYR A 219 -0.02 11.14 25.97
C TYR A 219 0.92 12.26 25.52
N VAL A 220 0.78 12.61 24.25
CA VAL A 220 1.43 13.74 23.59
C VAL A 220 0.39 14.52 22.79
N ASN A 221 0.57 15.83 22.73
CA ASN A 221 -0.22 16.74 21.92
C ASN A 221 0.66 17.35 20.84
N TYR A 222 0.05 17.62 19.70
CA TYR A 222 0.65 18.26 18.55
C TYR A 222 -0.27 19.39 18.07
N ASN A 223 0.32 20.45 17.52
CA ASN A 223 -0.40 21.56 16.90
C ASN A 223 -0.09 21.58 15.40
N ALA A 224 -1.11 21.46 14.54
CA ALA A 224 -0.99 21.49 13.08
C ALA A 224 -0.22 22.72 12.60
N ASP A 225 -0.49 23.89 13.18
CA ASP A 225 0.18 25.14 12.80
C ASP A 225 1.66 25.25 13.23
N SER A 226 2.24 24.21 13.87
CA SER A 226 3.60 24.28 14.44
C SER A 226 4.70 23.77 13.52
N PHE A 227 4.35 23.06 12.45
CA PHE A 227 5.30 22.50 11.50
C PHE A 227 4.63 22.34 10.14
N ASN A 228 5.21 22.90 9.09
CA ASN A 228 4.72 22.75 7.72
C ASN A 228 5.33 21.51 7.08
N TRP A 229 4.51 20.51 6.77
CA TRP A 229 4.98 19.26 6.20
C TRP A 229 5.15 19.38 4.67
N PRO A 230 6.11 18.67 4.06
CA PRO A 230 6.18 18.64 2.61
C PRO A 230 4.94 17.94 2.04
N PRO A 231 4.47 18.37 0.85
CA PRO A 231 3.35 17.73 0.18
C PRO A 231 3.70 16.31 -0.22
N ILE A 232 2.69 15.49 -0.53
CA ILE A 232 2.79 14.15 -1.09
C ILE A 232 2.31 14.19 -2.54
N ALA A 233 3.26 14.11 -3.46
CA ALA A 233 2.99 13.99 -4.88
C ALA A 233 2.31 12.65 -5.20
N ASN A 234 1.29 12.68 -6.06
CA ASN A 234 0.69 11.51 -6.66
C ASN A 234 0.57 11.74 -8.17
N ALA A 235 1.45 11.11 -8.94
CA ALA A 235 1.46 11.20 -10.41
C ALA A 235 0.39 10.31 -11.07
N GLY A 236 -0.41 9.58 -10.28
CA GLY A 236 -1.33 8.55 -10.73
C GLY A 236 -0.67 7.18 -10.86
N ASP A 237 -1.45 6.18 -11.29
CA ASP A 237 -0.96 4.86 -11.65
C ASP A 237 -0.23 4.88 -13.01
N SER A 238 -0.34 3.83 -13.82
CA SER A 238 0.19 3.85 -15.19
C SER A 238 -0.78 4.45 -16.20
N TYR A 239 -0.23 5.20 -17.16
CA TYR A 239 -0.95 5.72 -18.32
C TYR A 239 -0.67 4.88 -19.56
N LYS A 240 -1.56 4.98 -20.55
CA LYS A 240 -1.42 4.30 -21.84
C LYS A 240 -2.07 5.09 -22.96
N GLY A 241 -1.55 4.96 -24.17
CA GLY A 241 -2.13 5.57 -25.37
C GLY A 241 -1.31 5.25 -26.62
N ARG A 242 -1.79 5.72 -27.77
CA ARG A 242 -1.11 5.56 -29.07
C ARG A 242 -0.23 6.77 -29.39
N PRO A 243 0.70 6.64 -30.35
CA PRO A 243 1.43 7.80 -30.86
C PRO A 243 0.49 8.92 -31.33
N ASN A 244 0.75 10.14 -30.84
CA ASN A 244 -0.01 11.37 -31.08
C ASN A 244 -1.43 11.40 -30.47
N GLU A 245 -1.78 10.43 -29.62
CA GLU A 245 -3.01 10.47 -28.83
C GLU A 245 -2.80 11.35 -27.59
N GLU A 246 -3.75 12.25 -27.31
CA GLU A 246 -3.73 13.05 -26.08
C GLU A 246 -4.08 12.16 -24.87
N ILE A 247 -3.18 12.15 -23.89
CA ILE A 247 -3.38 11.53 -22.58
C ILE A 247 -3.62 12.65 -21.57
N ILE A 248 -4.61 12.46 -20.69
CA ILE A 248 -4.86 13.34 -19.54
C ILE A 248 -4.06 12.82 -18.35
N PHE A 249 -3.20 13.67 -17.82
CA PHE A 249 -2.45 13.44 -16.59
C PHE A 249 -3.13 14.20 -15.46
N ASP A 250 -3.36 13.53 -14.33
CA ASP A 250 -4.08 14.11 -13.21
C ASP A 250 -3.31 13.89 -11.90
N GLY A 251 -2.95 15.01 -11.27
CA GLY A 251 -2.24 15.05 -10.00
C GLY A 251 -3.16 15.37 -8.83
N SER A 252 -4.48 15.36 -9.05
CA SER A 252 -5.50 15.75 -8.08
C SER A 252 -5.47 14.96 -6.77
N GLU A 253 -4.96 13.73 -6.80
CA GLU A 253 -4.74 12.86 -5.63
C GLU A 253 -3.45 13.19 -4.86
N SER A 254 -2.70 14.22 -5.29
CA SER A 254 -1.61 14.78 -4.48
C SER A 254 -2.22 15.54 -3.30
N VAL A 255 -1.64 15.36 -2.12
CA VAL A 255 -2.14 15.94 -0.89
C VAL A 255 -1.04 16.67 -0.17
N ASP A 256 -1.36 17.79 0.44
CA ASP A 256 -0.52 18.38 1.47
C ASP A 256 -1.24 18.17 2.81
N PRO A 257 -0.57 17.69 3.87
CA PRO A 257 -1.18 17.58 5.19
C PRO A 257 -1.88 18.87 5.65
N ASP A 258 -1.36 20.01 5.23
CA ASP A 258 -1.77 21.35 5.64
C ASP A 258 -2.67 22.03 4.55
N ASN A 259 -2.95 21.29 3.46
CA ASN A 259 -3.84 21.64 2.32
C ASN A 259 -3.43 22.86 1.47
N ASP A 260 -2.14 23.11 1.27
CA ASP A 260 -1.65 24.35 0.68
C ASP A 260 -0.88 24.21 -0.65
N ILE A 261 -0.93 23.06 -1.35
CA ILE A 261 -0.22 22.85 -2.64
C ILE A 261 -0.51 24.00 -3.63
N VAL A 262 0.52 24.76 -4.00
CA VAL A 262 0.42 25.92 -4.90
C VAL A 262 0.91 25.64 -6.33
N LEU A 263 1.71 24.60 -6.55
CA LEU A 263 2.32 24.32 -7.84
C LEU A 263 2.38 22.82 -8.15
N TYR A 264 2.06 22.48 -9.40
CA TYR A 264 2.12 21.13 -9.98
C TYR A 264 2.99 21.21 -11.24
N GLU A 265 4.14 20.55 -11.24
CA GLU A 265 5.11 20.54 -12.33
C GLU A 265 5.25 19.11 -12.89
N TRP A 266 4.86 18.92 -14.14
CA TRP A 266 4.97 17.67 -14.86
C TRP A 266 6.21 17.66 -15.76
N ASN A 267 6.98 16.57 -15.71
CA ASN A 267 8.01 16.24 -16.70
C ASN A 267 7.63 14.91 -17.35
N PHE A 268 7.37 14.93 -18.65
CA PHE A 268 6.83 13.78 -19.38
C PHE A 268 7.89 12.74 -19.77
N GLY A 269 9.17 12.97 -19.46
CA GLY A 269 10.25 12.03 -19.75
C GLY A 269 10.69 12.02 -21.22
N ASP A 270 10.17 12.95 -22.03
CA ASP A 270 10.51 13.13 -23.44
C ASP A 270 11.16 14.49 -23.75
N GLY A 271 11.43 15.28 -22.69
CA GLY A 271 11.97 16.63 -22.76
C GLY A 271 10.91 17.73 -22.73
N SER A 272 9.62 17.39 -22.73
CA SER A 272 8.53 18.34 -22.52
C SER A 272 8.06 18.41 -21.06
N PHE A 273 7.47 19.54 -20.72
CA PHE A 273 7.02 19.89 -19.37
C PHE A 273 5.67 20.59 -19.44
N ALA A 274 4.88 20.49 -18.39
CA ALA A 274 3.64 21.25 -18.23
C ALA A 274 3.39 21.57 -16.77
N ASN A 275 2.64 22.65 -16.52
CA ASN A 275 2.21 23.02 -15.18
C ASN A 275 0.69 22.96 -15.08
N GLY A 276 0.20 22.48 -13.94
CA GLY A 276 -1.23 22.39 -13.65
C GLY A 276 -1.60 21.08 -12.96
N LYS A 277 -2.64 21.12 -12.14
CA LYS A 277 -3.16 19.93 -11.43
C LYS A 277 -3.56 18.84 -12.41
N THR A 278 -4.22 19.22 -13.51
CA THR A 278 -4.57 18.32 -14.62
C THR A 278 -4.03 18.91 -15.91
N VAL A 279 -3.30 18.13 -16.69
CA VAL A 279 -2.66 18.54 -17.95
C VAL A 279 -2.89 17.51 -19.04
N LYS A 280 -2.68 17.90 -20.30
CA LYS A 280 -2.70 16.99 -21.44
C LYS A 280 -1.34 16.93 -22.10
N HIS A 281 -0.95 15.74 -22.55
CA HIS A 281 0.26 15.54 -23.33
C HIS A 281 0.10 14.38 -24.31
N ALA A 282 0.82 14.43 -25.42
CA ALA A 282 0.82 13.38 -26.43
C ALA A 282 2.26 13.03 -26.81
N TYR A 283 2.53 11.73 -26.92
CA TYR A 283 3.87 11.23 -27.27
C TYR A 283 3.94 10.84 -28.74
N THR A 284 5.06 11.18 -29.40
CA THR A 284 5.24 10.90 -30.83
C THR A 284 5.91 9.56 -31.12
N LYS A 285 6.64 8.99 -30.15
CA LYS A 285 7.41 7.75 -30.33
C LYS A 285 6.84 6.64 -29.46
N GLU A 286 6.77 5.44 -30.03
CA GLU A 286 6.42 4.23 -29.29
C GLU A 286 7.56 3.85 -28.35
N ARG A 287 7.25 3.80 -27.05
CA ARG A 287 8.11 3.30 -25.97
C ARG A 287 7.39 3.44 -24.62
N VAL A 288 8.04 2.96 -23.58
CA VAL A 288 7.68 3.29 -22.19
C VAL A 288 8.39 4.56 -21.76
N TYR A 289 7.63 5.53 -21.25
CA TYR A 289 8.14 6.75 -20.63
C TYR A 289 7.97 6.68 -19.11
N THR A 290 8.83 7.41 -18.39
CA THR A 290 8.62 7.71 -16.97
C THR A 290 8.23 9.17 -16.87
N VAL A 291 6.99 9.44 -16.49
CA VAL A 291 6.51 10.78 -16.16
C VAL A 291 6.77 11.05 -14.68
N SER A 292 7.15 12.27 -14.33
CA SER A 292 7.25 12.71 -12.93
C SER A 292 6.36 13.92 -12.67
N LEU A 293 5.62 13.89 -11.57
CA LEU A 293 4.94 15.04 -11.00
C LEU A 293 5.71 15.50 -9.77
N LYS A 294 6.13 16.77 -9.77
CA LYS A 294 6.58 17.48 -8.58
C LYS A 294 5.47 18.41 -8.12
N VAL A 295 5.12 18.34 -6.84
CA VAL A 295 4.20 19.30 -6.21
C VAL A 295 4.96 20.13 -5.19
N THR A 296 4.62 21.42 -5.11
CA THR A 296 5.25 22.38 -4.19
C THR A 296 4.17 23.12 -3.40
N ASP A 297 4.42 23.27 -2.11
CA ASP A 297 3.55 23.99 -1.16
C ASP A 297 3.83 25.50 -1.16
N SER A 298 3.16 26.23 -0.28
CA SER A 298 3.29 27.70 -0.18
C SER A 298 4.60 28.16 0.47
N GLU A 299 5.29 27.29 1.20
CA GLU A 299 6.59 27.53 1.84
C GLU A 299 7.78 26.98 1.06
N ASN A 300 7.52 26.51 -0.17
CA ASN A 300 8.50 25.97 -1.10
C ASN A 300 9.11 24.60 -0.69
N HIS A 301 8.46 23.84 0.19
CA HIS A 301 8.70 22.41 0.27
C HIS A 301 8.07 21.70 -0.92
N SER A 302 8.65 20.57 -1.29
CA SER A 302 8.17 19.81 -2.45
C SER A 302 8.45 18.33 -2.31
N SER A 303 7.65 17.54 -3.02
CA SER A 303 7.92 16.13 -3.25
C SER A 303 7.68 15.77 -4.71
N THR A 304 8.22 14.64 -5.13
CA THR A 304 8.09 14.13 -6.50
C THR A 304 7.61 12.69 -6.47
N ASN A 305 6.67 12.37 -7.36
CA ASN A 305 6.23 11.01 -7.62
C ASN A 305 6.31 10.71 -9.12
N THR A 306 6.41 9.44 -9.49
CA THR A 306 6.54 9.02 -10.89
C THR A 306 5.51 7.98 -11.27
N ALA A 307 5.16 7.98 -12.54
CA ALA A 307 4.26 7.03 -13.18
C ALA A 307 4.87 6.55 -14.51
N LEU A 308 4.44 5.38 -14.97
CA LEU A 308 4.82 4.86 -16.29
C LEU A 308 3.78 5.25 -17.33
N VAL A 309 4.24 5.56 -18.54
CA VAL A 309 3.36 5.78 -19.70
C VAL A 309 3.73 4.80 -20.80
N TYR A 310 2.76 3.99 -21.22
CA TYR A 310 2.93 2.98 -22.25
C TYR A 310 2.39 3.51 -23.59
N ILE A 311 3.29 3.81 -24.52
CA ILE A 311 2.94 4.32 -25.84
C ILE A 311 3.21 3.26 -26.89
N ASP A 312 2.13 2.80 -27.53
CA ASP A 312 2.19 1.76 -28.55
C ASP A 312 1.13 1.98 -29.62
N GLY A 313 1.52 1.91 -30.88
CA GLY A 313 0.64 1.92 -32.04
C GLY A 313 0.71 0.61 -32.83
N THR A 314 1.61 -0.31 -32.45
CA THR A 314 1.76 -1.59 -33.10
C THR A 314 0.62 -2.51 -32.66
N SER A 315 -0.04 -3.16 -33.63
CA SER A 315 -1.08 -4.14 -33.30
C SER A 315 -0.46 -5.52 -33.05
N PRO A 316 -1.04 -6.32 -32.13
CA PRO A 316 -0.51 -7.64 -31.86
C PRO A 316 -0.53 -8.52 -33.10
N ASN A 317 0.43 -9.44 -33.20
CA ASN A 317 0.34 -10.56 -34.12
C ASN A 317 -0.53 -11.65 -33.50
N ILE A 318 -1.48 -12.17 -34.28
CA ILE A 318 -2.36 -13.27 -33.88
C ILE A 318 -2.28 -14.37 -34.93
N ARG A 319 -2.23 -15.62 -34.46
CA ARG A 319 -2.28 -16.81 -35.30
C ARG A 319 -3.14 -17.92 -34.69
N ILE A 320 -4.14 -18.41 -35.42
CA ILE A 320 -4.85 -19.65 -35.13
C ILE A 320 -3.92 -20.81 -35.48
N LEU A 321 -3.51 -21.55 -34.46
CA LEU A 321 -2.67 -22.74 -34.60
C LEU A 321 -3.49 -23.99 -34.90
N GLN A 322 -4.73 -24.03 -34.41
CA GLN A 322 -5.68 -25.12 -34.64
C GLN A 322 -7.11 -24.55 -34.60
N PRO A 323 -7.99 -24.89 -35.57
CA PRO A 323 -7.77 -25.81 -36.70
C PRO A 323 -6.95 -25.20 -37.85
N LYS A 324 -6.25 -26.04 -38.61
CA LYS A 324 -5.47 -25.64 -39.81
C LYS A 324 -6.24 -25.93 -41.10
N GLU A 325 -6.08 -25.07 -42.10
CA GLU A 325 -6.63 -25.30 -43.43
C GLU A 325 -6.21 -26.67 -44.01
N GLY A 326 -7.15 -27.33 -44.69
CA GLY A 326 -6.93 -28.63 -45.33
C GLY A 326 -6.77 -29.82 -44.38
N CYS A 327 -6.96 -29.64 -43.07
CA CYS A 327 -6.88 -30.72 -42.09
C CYS A 327 -8.27 -31.25 -41.70
N LEU A 328 -8.34 -32.57 -41.48
CA LEU A 328 -9.48 -33.22 -40.84
C LEU A 328 -9.16 -33.40 -39.36
N TYR A 329 -10.10 -33.05 -38.49
CA TYR A 329 -10.02 -33.26 -37.06
C TYR A 329 -11.13 -34.23 -36.64
N VAL A 330 -10.77 -35.34 -36.00
CA VAL A 330 -11.74 -36.34 -35.50
C VAL A 330 -11.54 -36.51 -34.00
N PHE A 331 -12.51 -36.11 -33.20
CA PHE A 331 -12.45 -36.03 -31.75
C PHE A 331 -11.16 -35.35 -31.25
N GLY A 332 -10.80 -34.22 -31.87
CA GLY A 332 -9.62 -33.40 -31.54
C GLY A 332 -8.29 -33.89 -32.12
N LYS A 333 -8.23 -35.07 -32.76
CA LYS A 333 -7.00 -35.58 -33.40
C LYS A 333 -6.86 -35.06 -34.83
N GLU A 334 -5.72 -34.43 -35.12
CA GLU A 334 -5.38 -33.87 -36.46
C GLU A 334 -4.98 -34.99 -37.45
N TYR A 335 -5.55 -34.93 -38.66
CA TYR A 335 -5.20 -35.75 -39.81
C TYR A 335 -4.91 -34.83 -41.01
N ALA A 336 -3.63 -34.57 -41.25
CA ALA A 336 -3.17 -33.71 -42.35
C ALA A 336 -3.19 -34.46 -43.69
N ARG A 337 -3.75 -33.82 -44.74
CA ARG A 337 -3.71 -34.27 -46.15
C ARG A 337 -4.12 -35.74 -46.37
N PHE A 338 -5.35 -36.08 -46.02
CA PHE A 338 -5.88 -37.43 -46.22
C PHE A 338 -6.06 -37.75 -47.73
N PHE A 339 -5.27 -38.70 -48.23
CA PHE A 339 -5.40 -39.45 -49.50
C PHE A 339 -6.37 -38.87 -50.56
N GLY A 340 -5.85 -38.01 -51.44
CA GLY A 340 -6.51 -37.65 -52.71
C GLY A 340 -7.62 -36.59 -52.64
N PHE A 341 -8.09 -36.19 -51.45
CA PHE A 341 -9.06 -35.11 -51.26
C PHE A 341 -8.40 -33.87 -50.67
N VAL A 342 -8.34 -32.78 -51.45
CA VAL A 342 -7.89 -31.47 -50.97
C VAL A 342 -9.10 -30.75 -50.38
N PHE A 343 -9.27 -30.82 -49.05
CA PHE A 343 -10.25 -29.97 -48.37
C PHE A 343 -9.80 -28.51 -48.44
N ARG A 344 -10.65 -27.61 -48.91
CA ARG A 344 -10.36 -26.16 -48.90
C ARG A 344 -10.57 -25.52 -47.52
N LYS A 345 -11.33 -26.17 -46.63
CA LYS A 345 -11.63 -25.72 -45.26
C LYS A 345 -11.32 -26.86 -44.28
N PRO A 346 -10.96 -26.57 -43.03
CA PRO A 346 -10.85 -27.61 -42.01
C PRO A 346 -12.20 -28.31 -41.82
N VAL A 347 -12.16 -29.63 -41.66
CA VAL A 347 -13.33 -30.44 -41.33
C VAL A 347 -13.18 -30.94 -39.89
N ILE A 348 -14.21 -30.74 -39.05
CA ILE A 348 -14.19 -31.10 -37.64
C ILE A 348 -15.32 -32.09 -37.38
N ILE A 349 -14.99 -33.27 -36.86
CA ILE A 349 -15.91 -34.30 -36.39
C ILE A 349 -15.77 -34.41 -34.87
N GLY A 350 -16.81 -34.07 -34.11
CA GLY A 350 -16.79 -34.09 -32.66
C GLY A 350 -16.10 -32.87 -32.01
N PRO A 351 -15.76 -32.95 -30.70
CA PRO A 351 -15.13 -31.86 -29.95
C PRO A 351 -13.70 -31.56 -30.44
N ILE A 352 -13.28 -30.30 -30.31
CA ILE A 352 -11.95 -29.81 -30.66
C ILE A 352 -11.50 -28.73 -29.69
N THR A 353 -10.19 -28.58 -29.47
CA THR A 353 -9.61 -27.40 -28.83
C THR A 353 -9.08 -26.45 -29.90
N ILE A 354 -9.51 -25.20 -29.88
CA ILE A 354 -8.99 -24.13 -30.72
C ILE A 354 -7.77 -23.57 -30.02
N TYR A 355 -6.64 -23.49 -30.72
CA TYR A 355 -5.39 -22.93 -30.18
C TYR A 355 -5.02 -21.69 -30.96
N ALA A 356 -4.54 -20.65 -30.26
CA ALA A 356 -3.99 -19.45 -30.87
C ALA A 356 -2.64 -19.08 -30.24
N ASP A 357 -1.76 -18.47 -31.05
CA ASP A 357 -0.55 -17.78 -30.61
C ASP A 357 -0.79 -16.28 -30.78
N ALA A 358 -0.55 -15.50 -29.73
CA ALA A 358 -0.64 -14.05 -29.78
C ALA A 358 0.67 -13.47 -29.25
N LYS A 359 1.25 -12.52 -29.98
CA LYS A 359 2.51 -11.87 -29.65
C LYS A 359 2.43 -10.39 -29.94
N ASP A 360 3.16 -9.61 -29.16
CA ASP A 360 3.16 -8.17 -29.27
C ASP A 360 4.54 -7.63 -28.86
N ASN A 361 4.89 -6.41 -29.30
CA ASN A 361 6.10 -5.71 -28.90
C ASN A 361 6.07 -5.30 -27.42
N MET A 362 4.89 -5.24 -26.82
CA MET A 362 4.68 -5.01 -25.41
C MET A 362 4.12 -6.25 -24.72
N LYS A 363 2.81 -6.27 -24.48
CA LYS A 363 2.12 -7.29 -23.69
C LYS A 363 0.75 -7.52 -24.31
N ILE A 364 0.40 -8.79 -24.51
CA ILE A 364 -0.98 -9.20 -24.78
C ILE A 364 -1.78 -9.07 -23.49
N GLU A 365 -2.84 -8.26 -23.54
CA GLU A 365 -3.77 -8.11 -22.42
C GLU A 365 -4.79 -9.23 -22.39
N LYS A 366 -5.30 -9.60 -23.56
CA LYS A 366 -6.24 -10.73 -23.70
C LYS A 366 -6.36 -11.24 -25.13
N VAL A 367 -6.86 -12.46 -25.25
CA VAL A 367 -7.28 -13.10 -26.51
C VAL A 367 -8.72 -13.56 -26.36
N GLU A 368 -9.57 -13.15 -27.29
CA GLU A 368 -10.99 -13.52 -27.35
C GLU A 368 -11.24 -14.51 -28.48
N PHE A 369 -12.11 -15.49 -28.22
CA PHE A 369 -12.53 -16.51 -29.19
C PHE A 369 -14.01 -16.33 -29.49
N TYR A 370 -14.35 -16.32 -30.78
CA TYR A 370 -15.70 -16.17 -31.28
C TYR A 370 -16.08 -17.34 -32.19
N ILE A 371 -17.34 -17.78 -32.10
CA ILE A 371 -17.96 -18.73 -33.02
C ILE A 371 -19.21 -18.08 -33.61
N ASP A 372 -19.27 -17.99 -34.95
CA ASP A 372 -20.39 -17.37 -35.67
C ASP A 372 -20.73 -15.97 -35.11
N GLU A 373 -19.72 -15.11 -34.96
CA GLU A 373 -19.78 -13.76 -34.39
C GLU A 373 -20.12 -13.67 -32.89
N ASN A 374 -20.36 -14.79 -32.20
CA ASN A 374 -20.63 -14.79 -30.76
C ASN A 374 -19.35 -15.02 -29.96
N LEU A 375 -19.07 -14.16 -28.97
CA LEU A 375 -17.98 -14.37 -28.03
C LEU A 375 -18.25 -15.63 -27.20
N VAL A 376 -17.37 -16.63 -27.31
CA VAL A 376 -17.50 -17.89 -26.58
C VAL A 376 -16.49 -18.03 -25.45
N TYR A 377 -15.36 -17.31 -25.51
CA TYR A 377 -14.33 -17.39 -24.48
C TYR A 377 -13.34 -16.22 -24.51
N GLU A 378 -12.78 -15.88 -23.35
CA GLU A 378 -11.70 -14.90 -23.18
C GLU A 378 -10.54 -15.54 -22.38
N CYS A 379 -9.31 -15.36 -22.86
CA CYS A 379 -8.08 -15.77 -22.19
C CYS A 379 -7.22 -14.55 -21.87
N LYS A 380 -6.74 -14.43 -20.63
CA LYS A 380 -5.76 -13.39 -20.25
C LYS A 380 -4.31 -13.87 -20.29
N ASN A 381 -4.09 -15.18 -20.24
CA ASN A 381 -2.75 -15.78 -20.17
C ASN A 381 -2.60 -16.92 -21.18
N PRO A 382 -1.40 -17.12 -21.75
CA PRO A 382 -1.11 -18.28 -22.57
C PRO A 382 -1.07 -19.58 -21.73
N PRO A 383 -1.31 -20.75 -22.34
CA PRO A 383 -1.65 -20.95 -23.75
C PRO A 383 -3.08 -20.50 -24.07
N TYR A 384 -3.22 -19.67 -25.12
CA TYR A 384 -4.52 -19.16 -25.54
C TYR A 384 -5.29 -20.27 -26.25
N SER A 385 -6.31 -20.81 -25.58
CA SER A 385 -7.08 -21.92 -26.14
C SER A 385 -8.52 -21.98 -25.62
N PHE A 386 -9.40 -22.51 -26.46
CA PHE A 386 -10.82 -22.71 -26.14
C PHE A 386 -11.26 -24.11 -26.54
N HIS A 387 -11.90 -24.85 -25.62
CA HIS A 387 -12.42 -26.19 -25.90
C HIS A 387 -13.86 -26.15 -26.42
N TRP A 388 -14.03 -26.36 -27.73
CA TRP A 388 -15.30 -26.28 -28.42
C TRP A 388 -16.00 -27.65 -28.51
N LYS A 389 -16.85 -27.93 -27.52
CA LYS A 389 -17.49 -29.24 -27.29
C LYS A 389 -18.55 -29.62 -28.34
N THR A 390 -19.47 -28.72 -28.64
CA THR A 390 -20.65 -28.99 -29.48
C THR A 390 -20.92 -27.86 -30.46
N ALA A 391 -21.43 -28.20 -31.64
CA ALA A 391 -21.97 -27.25 -32.60
C ALA A 391 -23.00 -27.95 -33.49
N THR A 392 -23.80 -27.18 -34.21
CA THR A 392 -24.65 -27.71 -35.27
C THR A 392 -23.83 -28.28 -36.43
N ASN A 393 -24.43 -29.17 -37.22
CA ASN A 393 -23.80 -29.59 -38.46
C ASN A 393 -23.86 -28.46 -39.47
N GLY A 394 -22.74 -28.18 -40.14
CA GLY A 394 -22.70 -27.16 -41.17
C GLY A 394 -21.41 -26.33 -41.16
N GLN A 395 -21.48 -25.18 -41.80
CA GLN A 395 -20.38 -24.24 -41.84
C GLN A 395 -20.43 -23.32 -40.62
N HIS A 396 -19.25 -23.11 -40.03
CA HIS A 396 -19.06 -22.18 -38.91
C HIS A 396 -17.87 -21.27 -39.17
N SER A 397 -17.90 -20.07 -38.61
CA SER A 397 -16.72 -19.19 -38.54
C SER A 397 -16.10 -19.24 -37.15
N ILE A 398 -14.78 -19.36 -37.10
CA ILE A 398 -13.98 -19.16 -35.90
C ILE A 398 -13.23 -17.84 -36.10
N LYS A 399 -13.40 -16.91 -35.17
CA LYS A 399 -12.66 -15.65 -35.12
C LYS A 399 -11.90 -15.56 -33.81
N VAL A 400 -10.62 -15.21 -33.87
CA VAL A 400 -9.79 -14.99 -32.69
C VAL A 400 -9.24 -13.57 -32.75
N ILE A 401 -9.44 -12.80 -31.68
CA ILE A 401 -8.99 -11.41 -31.59
C ILE A 401 -7.98 -11.30 -30.44
N ALA A 402 -6.78 -10.81 -30.72
CA ALA A 402 -5.82 -10.45 -29.69
C ALA A 402 -5.90 -8.94 -29.41
N TYR A 403 -5.82 -8.57 -28.14
CA TYR A 403 -5.72 -7.20 -27.66
C TYR A 403 -4.40 -7.03 -26.91
N ASP A 404 -3.66 -5.96 -27.21
CA ASP A 404 -2.49 -5.57 -26.42
C ASP A 404 -2.89 -4.75 -25.17
N TYR A 405 -1.91 -4.32 -24.39
CA TYR A 405 -2.11 -3.54 -23.18
C TYR A 405 -2.71 -2.14 -23.41
N VAL A 406 -2.41 -1.53 -24.56
CA VAL A 406 -2.86 -0.17 -24.95
C VAL A 406 -4.26 -0.20 -25.59
N GLY A 407 -4.73 -1.37 -26.03
CA GLY A 407 -6.01 -1.59 -26.71
C GLY A 407 -5.90 -1.69 -28.24
N ASN A 408 -4.70 -1.78 -28.82
CA ASN A 408 -4.56 -2.25 -30.20
C ASN A 408 -5.04 -3.68 -30.30
N LYS A 409 -5.56 -4.02 -31.48
CA LYS A 409 -6.09 -5.35 -31.72
C LYS A 409 -5.78 -5.82 -33.12
N ASN A 410 -5.68 -7.13 -33.25
CA ASN A 410 -5.64 -7.80 -34.53
C ASN A 410 -6.47 -9.07 -34.44
N GLU A 411 -6.93 -9.56 -35.57
CA GLU A 411 -7.81 -10.72 -35.62
C GLU A 411 -7.42 -11.69 -36.73
N GLU A 412 -7.71 -12.96 -36.52
CA GLU A 412 -7.67 -13.98 -37.56
C GLU A 412 -8.99 -14.75 -37.59
N ASN A 413 -9.39 -15.13 -38.80
CA ASN A 413 -10.65 -15.79 -39.07
C ASN A 413 -10.39 -17.08 -39.86
N ILE A 414 -11.03 -18.18 -39.46
CA ILE A 414 -11.02 -19.43 -40.23
C ILE A 414 -12.43 -20.01 -40.33
N ASN A 415 -12.84 -20.35 -41.55
CA ASN A 415 -14.11 -21.01 -41.81
C ASN A 415 -13.94 -22.52 -41.77
N VAL A 416 -14.78 -23.22 -41.02
CA VAL A 416 -14.72 -24.67 -40.84
C VAL A 416 -16.03 -25.33 -41.25
N ILE A 417 -15.96 -26.61 -41.60
CA ILE A 417 -17.14 -27.47 -41.72
C ILE A 417 -17.16 -28.38 -40.50
N ARG A 418 -18.28 -28.41 -39.78
CA ARG A 418 -18.44 -29.19 -38.57
C ARG A 418 -19.53 -30.25 -38.74
N PHE A 419 -19.24 -31.44 -38.22
CA PHE A 419 -20.17 -32.53 -38.04
C PHE A 419 -20.11 -32.95 -36.56
N GLY A 420 -21.29 -33.03 -35.93
CA GLY A 420 -21.50 -33.28 -34.51
C GLY A 420 -20.84 -34.56 -34.03
#